data_AF-A0A173MH19-F1
#
_entry.id   AF-A0A173MH19-F1
#
_cell.length_a   1.000
_cell.length_b   1.000
_cell.length_c   1.000
_cell.angle_alpha   90.00
_cell.angle_beta   90.00
_cell.angle_gamma   90.00
#
_symmetry.space_group_name_H-M   'P 1'
#
loop_
_entity.id
_entity.type
_entity.pdbx_description
1 polymer ?
#
loop_
_entity_poly.entity_id
_entity_poly.type
_entity_poly.pdbx_seq_one_letter_code
_entity_poly.pdbx_strand_id
1 'polypeptide(L)'
;MSKKIERIPIDEEVAAKLLYHSSNTCSICNEAAKPAQVHHINENKADNSIENLVVLCLNCHSLVHQKGGFARGYSEQTIKEYKSNWLKRVQYRRDETDRIASLQSVTSNVSLLNPMEDIATIDLDRESISCNPFLNDDQAKELTTYVFKIAEIRQIILKYAKEKIDSGILSENSDGIASILHFYEGVYVVLCKFYPDEHFSGHEPRQYFSECVAAFEKWHYKLMTRSGVENMGSIEGGFVRYGAMQKAELMVVDLIKALLYYSGGDINKWEAAWDGRVYSEDISVLDNVAERDGADLEKGKIPAKFPGGDEAWRRFIASNINTEIPIENGAPPGNYTVTLLFSIAQDGSVINVTALNNPGYGSAQEAIRVISNSPKWFPAVQNGEAVNYRQKQMITFQVREK
;
A
#
# COMPACT_ATOMS: atom_id res chain seq x y z
N MET A 1 29.25 47.11 -19.88
CA MET A 1 27.81 46.82 -20.12
C MET A 1 27.66 45.33 -20.34
N SER A 2 27.10 44.59 -19.37
CA SER A 2 26.80 43.16 -19.55
C SER A 2 25.67 43.02 -20.58
N LYS A 3 25.91 42.23 -21.63
CA LYS A 3 24.94 41.96 -22.70
C LYS A 3 23.73 41.26 -22.06
N LYS A 4 22.58 41.95 -22.00
CA LYS A 4 21.34 41.38 -21.47
C LYS A 4 20.90 40.28 -22.45
N ILE A 5 21.15 39.02 -22.09
CA ILE A 5 20.76 37.86 -22.89
C ILE A 5 19.23 37.91 -23.02
N GLU A 6 18.74 37.94 -24.26
CA GLU A 6 17.33 38.02 -24.59
C GLU A 6 16.63 36.71 -24.22
N ARG A 7 15.46 36.79 -23.56
CA ARG A 7 14.70 35.60 -23.14
C ARG A 7 14.05 34.98 -24.37
N ILE A 8 14.41 33.75 -24.70
CA ILE A 8 13.77 32.99 -25.77
C ILE A 8 12.53 32.30 -25.18
N PRO A 9 11.34 32.42 -25.80
CA PRO A 9 10.15 31.67 -25.38
C PRO A 9 10.42 30.17 -25.33
N ILE A 10 9.88 29.49 -24.33
CA ILE A 10 10.00 28.02 -24.23
C ILE A 10 9.03 27.41 -25.24
N ASP A 11 9.55 26.50 -26.06
CA ASP A 11 8.74 25.75 -27.02
C ASP A 11 7.64 24.95 -26.30
N GLU A 12 6.43 24.97 -26.86
CA GLU A 12 5.25 24.32 -26.27
C GLU A 12 5.46 22.81 -26.10
N GLU A 13 6.15 22.15 -27.03
CA GLU A 13 6.47 20.72 -26.98
C GLU A 13 7.41 20.40 -25.81
N VAL A 14 8.42 21.24 -25.59
CA VAL A 14 9.39 21.09 -24.50
C VAL A 14 8.71 21.31 -23.15
N ALA A 15 7.85 22.32 -23.05
CA ALA A 15 7.07 22.58 -21.84
C ALA A 15 6.12 21.41 -21.53
N ALA A 16 5.39 20.90 -22.53
CA ALA A 16 4.49 19.77 -22.37
C ALA A 16 5.22 18.50 -21.92
N LYS A 17 6.36 18.16 -22.52
CA LYS A 17 7.21 17.03 -22.11
C LYS A 17 7.65 17.16 -20.66
N LEU A 18 8.15 18.33 -20.26
CA LEU A 18 8.62 18.57 -18.91
C LEU A 18 7.49 18.46 -17.87
N LEU A 19 6.32 19.03 -18.17
CA LEU A 19 5.13 18.91 -17.31
C LEU A 19 4.66 17.45 -17.23
N TYR A 20 4.66 16.72 -18.35
CA TYR A 20 4.29 15.31 -18.37
C TYR A 20 5.22 14.45 -17.50
N HIS A 21 6.55 14.59 -17.65
CA HIS A 21 7.52 13.80 -16.88
C HIS A 21 7.61 14.20 -15.40
N SER A 22 7.22 15.42 -15.05
CA SER A 22 7.09 15.86 -13.66
C SER A 22 5.70 15.62 -13.06
N SER A 23 4.79 14.97 -13.80
CA SER A 23 3.39 14.80 -13.40
C SER A 23 2.69 16.11 -13.04
N ASN A 24 3.05 17.20 -13.72
CA ASN A 24 2.58 18.57 -13.48
C ASN A 24 2.72 19.00 -12.01
N THR A 25 3.82 18.60 -11.36
CA THR A 25 4.04 18.77 -9.93
C THR A 25 5.37 19.47 -9.68
N CYS A 26 5.43 20.32 -8.65
CA CYS A 26 6.66 21.00 -8.24
C CYS A 26 7.77 19.99 -7.93
N SER A 27 8.94 20.15 -8.54
CA SER A 27 10.09 19.24 -8.36
C SER A 27 10.79 19.37 -7.00
N ILE A 28 10.50 20.42 -6.22
CA ILE A 28 11.08 20.65 -4.90
C ILE A 28 10.15 20.10 -3.80
N CYS A 29 8.89 20.55 -3.76
CA CYS A 29 7.96 20.15 -2.71
C CYS A 29 7.10 18.94 -3.06
N ASN A 30 7.03 18.55 -4.34
CA ASN A 30 6.28 17.39 -4.83
C ASN A 30 4.78 17.40 -4.51
N GLU A 31 4.23 18.57 -4.15
CA GLU A 31 2.81 18.74 -3.82
C GLU A 31 1.98 18.85 -5.10
N ALA A 32 1.04 17.92 -5.26
CA ALA A 32 0.07 17.91 -6.34
C ALA A 32 -0.94 19.07 -6.23
N ALA A 33 -1.65 19.37 -7.32
CA ALA A 33 -2.70 20.40 -7.40
C ALA A 33 -2.26 21.87 -7.16
N LYS A 34 -0.97 22.15 -6.95
CA LYS A 34 -0.47 23.53 -6.95
C LYS A 34 -0.22 24.04 -8.38
N PRO A 35 -0.59 25.29 -8.71
CA PRO A 35 -0.19 25.89 -9.96
C PRO A 35 1.34 25.92 -10.02
N ALA A 36 1.89 25.21 -11.01
CA ALA A 36 3.31 25.07 -11.23
C ALA A 36 3.70 25.73 -12.54
N GLN A 37 4.88 26.33 -12.56
CA GLN A 37 5.44 26.99 -13.74
C GLN A 37 6.85 26.49 -14.02
N VAL A 38 7.22 26.55 -15.30
CA VAL A 38 8.55 26.16 -15.75
C VAL A 38 9.55 27.27 -15.41
N HIS A 39 10.69 26.88 -14.86
CA HIS A 39 11.76 27.76 -14.41
C HIS A 39 13.11 27.30 -15.00
N HIS A 40 13.93 28.27 -15.42
CA HIS A 40 15.31 28.03 -15.84
C HIS A 40 16.22 27.90 -14.61
N ILE A 41 16.94 26.79 -14.49
CA ILE A 41 17.77 26.46 -13.34
C ILE A 41 18.98 27.38 -13.26
N ASN A 42 19.64 27.67 -14.39
CA ASN A 42 20.79 28.57 -14.45
C ASN A 42 20.42 29.99 -14.91
N GLU A 43 21.38 30.92 -14.87
CA GLU A 43 21.17 32.31 -15.27
C GLU A 43 20.93 32.49 -16.79
N ASN A 44 21.14 31.46 -17.61
CA ASN A 44 20.97 31.52 -19.06
C ASN A 44 19.52 31.26 -19.48
N LYS A 45 18.73 32.33 -19.54
CA LYS A 45 17.30 32.33 -19.93
C LYS A 45 17.04 32.07 -21.43
N ALA A 46 18.08 31.85 -22.22
CA ALA A 46 17.99 31.46 -23.62
C ALA A 46 18.16 29.94 -23.81
N ASP A 47 18.60 29.20 -22.79
CA ASP A 47 18.80 27.75 -22.83
C ASP A 47 17.54 27.02 -22.36
N ASN A 48 16.74 26.58 -23.33
CA ASN A 48 15.51 25.81 -23.11
C ASN A 48 15.75 24.28 -23.11
N SER A 49 16.98 23.82 -22.91
CA SER A 49 17.26 22.38 -22.74
C SER A 49 16.49 21.82 -21.56
N ILE A 50 15.99 20.60 -21.67
CA ILE A 50 15.22 19.96 -20.59
C ILE A 50 16.06 19.95 -19.31
N GLU A 51 17.37 19.75 -19.40
CA GLU A 51 18.35 19.74 -18.32
C GLU A 51 18.34 21.05 -17.53
N ASN A 52 18.18 22.19 -18.22
CA ASN A 52 18.14 23.52 -17.63
C ASN A 52 16.74 23.97 -17.18
N LEU A 53 15.69 23.17 -17.41
CA LEU A 53 14.33 23.52 -17.01
C LEU A 53 13.86 22.70 -15.80
N VAL A 54 13.04 23.29 -14.94
CA VAL A 54 12.43 22.62 -13.78
C VAL A 54 11.01 23.13 -13.55
N VAL A 55 10.12 22.26 -13.06
CA VAL A 55 8.73 22.63 -12.75
C VAL A 55 8.65 22.99 -11.27
N LEU A 56 8.21 24.21 -10.94
CA LEU A 56 8.14 24.72 -9.57
C LEU A 56 6.78 25.34 -9.29
N CYS A 57 6.24 25.12 -8.09
CA CYS A 57 5.10 25.91 -7.60
C CYS A 57 5.53 27.36 -7.33
N LEU A 58 4.55 28.26 -7.22
CA LEU A 58 4.82 29.70 -7.01
C LEU A 58 5.69 29.99 -5.77
N ASN A 59 5.52 29.21 -4.70
CA ASN A 59 6.32 29.36 -3.47
C ASN A 59 7.77 28.94 -3.69
N CYS A 60 8.00 27.73 -4.20
CA CYS A 60 9.35 27.24 -4.49
C CYS A 60 10.04 28.08 -5.58
N HIS A 61 9.29 28.57 -6.57
CA HIS A 61 9.80 29.50 -7.57
C HIS A 61 10.29 30.81 -6.95
N SER A 62 9.63 31.31 -5.92
CA SER A 62 10.06 32.54 -5.24
C SER A 62 11.33 32.30 -4.41
N LEU A 63 11.46 31.13 -3.78
CA LEU A 63 12.62 30.74 -2.99
C LEU A 63 13.91 30.59 -3.81
N VAL A 64 13.81 30.09 -5.05
CA VAL A 64 14.99 29.94 -5.94
C VAL A 64 15.54 31.29 -6.42
N HIS A 65 14.74 32.36 -6.38
CA HIS A 65 15.20 33.72 -6.73
C HIS A 65 15.77 34.51 -5.55
N GLN A 66 15.70 34.01 -4.31
CA GLN A 66 16.21 34.73 -3.14
C GLN A 66 17.76 34.77 -3.15
N LYS A 67 18.32 35.95 -3.46
CA LYS A 67 19.77 36.23 -3.37
C LYS A 67 20.07 37.07 -2.11
N GLY A 68 20.69 36.44 -1.09
CA GLY A 68 21.21 37.10 0.11
C GLY A 68 20.24 37.18 1.30
N GLY A 69 20.70 36.75 2.49
CA GLY A 69 19.95 36.66 3.76
C GLY A 69 20.43 35.50 4.64
N PHE A 70 19.93 35.39 5.88
CA PHE A 70 20.23 34.26 6.79
C PHE A 70 19.69 32.91 6.26
N ALA A 71 18.65 32.93 5.41
CA ALA A 71 18.19 31.76 4.67
C ALA A 71 18.99 31.60 3.38
N ARG A 72 19.74 30.50 3.23
CA ARG A 72 20.40 30.16 1.96
C ARG A 72 19.33 29.73 0.96
N GLY A 73 19.15 30.49 -0.13
CA GLY A 73 18.37 30.05 -1.29
C GLY A 73 18.93 28.77 -1.90
N TYR A 74 18.15 28.09 -2.74
CA TYR A 74 18.59 26.86 -3.40
C TYR A 74 19.68 27.16 -4.43
N SER A 75 20.80 26.41 -4.36
CA SER A 75 21.82 26.46 -5.41
C SER A 75 21.33 25.75 -6.68
N GLU A 76 21.91 26.07 -7.84
CA GLU A 76 21.61 25.37 -9.11
C GLU A 76 21.78 23.85 -8.97
N GLN A 77 22.81 23.41 -8.26
CA GLN A 77 23.08 22.00 -8.00
C GLN A 77 21.96 21.34 -7.17
N THR A 78 21.51 22.03 -6.12
CA THR A 78 20.41 21.55 -5.28
C THR A 78 19.12 21.40 -6.07
N ILE A 79 18.81 22.35 -6.95
CA ILE A 79 17.62 22.30 -7.82
C ILE A 79 17.69 21.10 -8.78
N LYS A 80 18.88 20.82 -9.34
CA LYS A 80 19.11 19.65 -10.20
C LYS A 80 18.88 18.32 -9.47
N GLU A 81 19.33 18.22 -8.22
CA GLU A 81 19.14 17.03 -7.39
C GLU A 81 17.66 16.77 -7.08
N TYR A 82 16.92 17.80 -6.66
CA TYR A 82 15.47 17.73 -6.44
C TYR A 82 14.71 17.28 -7.68
N LYS A 83 15.00 17.91 -8.82
CA LYS A 83 14.45 17.52 -10.13
C LYS A 83 14.74 16.06 -10.47
N SER A 84 16.00 15.63 -10.39
CA SER A 84 16.41 14.26 -10.74
C SER A 84 15.71 13.23 -9.86
N ASN A 85 15.60 13.49 -8.55
CA ASN A 85 14.88 12.63 -7.62
C ASN A 85 13.40 12.51 -7.99
N TRP A 86 12.74 13.65 -8.25
CA TRP A 86 11.31 13.66 -8.57
C TRP A 86 10.98 12.93 -9.88
N LEU A 87 11.75 13.19 -10.94
CA LEU A 87 11.53 12.55 -12.24
C LEU A 87 11.67 11.02 -12.15
N LYS A 88 12.65 10.51 -11.41
CA LYS A 88 12.80 9.07 -11.16
C LYS A 88 11.59 8.48 -10.44
N ARG A 89 11.03 9.20 -9.46
CA ARG A 89 9.82 8.77 -8.72
C ARG A 89 8.57 8.76 -9.60
N VAL A 90 8.41 9.73 -10.50
CA VAL A 90 7.29 9.75 -11.45
C VAL A 90 7.42 8.60 -12.45
N GLN A 91 8.61 8.38 -13.00
CA GLN A 91 8.87 7.29 -13.95
C GLN A 91 8.58 5.91 -13.34
N TYR A 92 9.13 5.64 -12.15
CA TYR A 92 8.89 4.37 -11.45
C TYR A 92 7.39 4.08 -11.22
N ARG A 93 6.62 5.10 -10.81
CA ARG A 93 5.16 4.96 -10.62
C ARG A 93 4.43 4.63 -11.93
N ARG A 94 4.89 5.16 -13.05
CA ARG A 94 4.30 4.92 -14.37
C ARG A 94 4.65 3.54 -14.89
N ASP A 95 5.93 3.15 -14.81
CA ASP A 95 6.38 1.82 -15.21
C ASP A 95 5.62 0.71 -14.43
N GLU A 96 5.34 0.94 -13.15
CA GLU A 96 4.55 0.01 -12.34
C GLU A 96 3.06 0.00 -12.74
N THR A 97 2.48 1.16 -13.06
CA THR A 97 1.11 1.26 -13.58
C THR A 97 0.97 0.57 -14.94
N ASP A 98 1.95 0.76 -15.83
CA ASP A 98 2.00 0.14 -17.15
C ASP A 98 2.23 -1.37 -17.04
N ARG A 99 3.00 -1.83 -16.06
CA ARG A 99 3.15 -3.26 -15.73
C ARG A 99 1.81 -3.86 -15.30
N ILE A 100 1.06 -3.17 -14.45
CA ILE A 100 -0.28 -3.59 -13.99
C ILE A 100 -1.28 -3.58 -15.17
N ALA A 101 -1.28 -2.55 -16.00
CA ALA A 101 -2.14 -2.45 -17.18
C ALA A 101 -1.79 -3.52 -18.24
N SER A 102 -0.50 -3.84 -18.41
CA SER A 102 -0.03 -4.91 -19.30
C SER A 102 -0.50 -6.28 -18.81
N LEU A 103 -0.47 -6.53 -17.49
CA LEU A 103 -1.02 -7.74 -16.90
C LEU A 103 -2.55 -7.85 -17.10
N GLN A 104 -3.27 -6.72 -17.07
CA GLN A 104 -4.70 -6.65 -17.35
C GLN A 104 -5.04 -6.87 -18.83
N SER A 105 -4.17 -6.45 -19.76
CA SER A 105 -4.38 -6.65 -21.21
C SER A 105 -4.36 -8.12 -21.64
N VAL A 106 -3.62 -8.97 -20.91
CA VAL A 106 -3.56 -10.43 -21.11
C VAL A 106 -4.81 -11.14 -20.60
N THR A 107 -5.57 -10.50 -19.71
CA THR A 107 -6.79 -11.05 -19.09
C THR A 107 -8.09 -10.62 -19.79
N SER A 108 -8.00 -10.21 -21.06
CA SER A 108 -9.13 -9.71 -21.85
C SER A 108 -10.21 -10.79 -22.05
N ASN A 109 -11.24 -10.74 -21.21
CA ASN A 109 -12.60 -11.12 -21.56
C ASN A 109 -13.56 -10.42 -20.58
N VAL A 110 -14.02 -9.22 -20.96
CA VAL A 110 -15.45 -8.86 -21.07
C VAL A 110 -15.50 -7.57 -21.91
N SER A 111 -16.12 -7.69 -23.09
CA SER A 111 -16.28 -6.62 -24.08
C SER A 111 -17.39 -5.63 -23.72
N LEU A 112 -17.16 -4.37 -24.10
CA LEU A 112 -18.11 -3.26 -24.19
C LEU A 112 -19.11 -3.48 -25.35
N LEU A 113 -20.39 -3.05 -25.20
CA LEU A 113 -21.27 -2.36 -26.18
C LEU A 113 -22.79 -2.43 -25.81
N ASN A 114 -23.38 -1.29 -25.35
CA ASN A 114 -24.71 -0.63 -25.56
C ASN A 114 -26.07 -1.41 -25.67
N PRO A 115 -27.29 -0.76 -25.69
CA PRO A 115 -27.99 0.08 -24.69
C PRO A 115 -29.55 -0.19 -24.57
N MET A 116 -30.23 0.30 -23.49
CA MET A 116 -31.71 0.50 -23.30
C MET A 116 -32.61 -0.79 -23.36
N GLU A 117 -33.78 -0.98 -22.70
CA GLU A 117 -34.92 -0.15 -22.24
C GLU A 117 -35.85 -0.96 -21.28
N ASP A 118 -36.65 -0.24 -20.45
CA ASP A 118 -37.96 -0.53 -19.79
C ASP A 118 -38.24 -1.50 -18.60
N ILE A 119 -38.48 -0.85 -17.44
CA ILE A 119 -39.61 -0.89 -16.45
C ILE A 119 -40.28 -2.23 -16.01
N ALA A 120 -40.27 -2.51 -14.69
CA ALA A 120 -41.46 -2.74 -13.84
C ALA A 120 -41.12 -2.82 -12.33
N THR A 121 -41.93 -2.13 -11.51
CA THR A 121 -41.94 -2.06 -10.03
C THR A 121 -42.37 -3.37 -9.35
N ILE A 122 -41.98 -3.62 -8.08
CA ILE A 122 -42.87 -4.05 -6.95
C ILE A 122 -42.13 -4.16 -5.59
N ASP A 123 -42.85 -3.66 -4.57
CA ASP A 123 -42.88 -3.80 -3.10
C ASP A 123 -41.67 -4.02 -2.18
N LEU A 124 -41.73 -3.25 -1.09
CA LEU A 124 -40.80 -3.12 0.01
C LEU A 124 -41.11 -4.14 1.12
N ASP A 125 -40.33 -5.22 1.18
CA ASP A 125 -40.11 -5.97 2.42
C ASP A 125 -38.65 -5.84 2.84
N ARG A 126 -38.42 -5.86 4.15
CA ARG A 126 -37.27 -5.35 4.90
C ARG A 126 -35.93 -6.11 4.70
N GLU A 127 -35.75 -6.76 3.56
CA GLU A 127 -34.61 -7.59 3.16
C GLU A 127 -33.81 -7.04 1.96
N SER A 128 -34.09 -5.83 1.50
CA SER A 128 -33.22 -5.13 0.55
C SER A 128 -32.91 -3.72 1.04
N ILE A 129 -31.74 -3.54 1.68
CA ILE A 129 -31.01 -2.29 1.45
C ILE A 129 -30.46 -2.44 0.02
N SER A 130 -31.35 -2.23 -0.94
CA SER A 130 -31.01 -2.11 -2.35
C SER A 130 -30.05 -0.95 -2.46
N CYS A 131 -28.88 -1.26 -3.01
CA CYS A 131 -27.96 -0.46 -3.78
C CYS A 131 -28.02 1.05 -3.51
N ASN A 132 -26.85 1.64 -3.24
CA ASN A 132 -26.61 3.07 -3.35
C ASN A 132 -27.41 3.56 -4.58
N PRO A 133 -28.40 4.45 -4.43
CA PRO A 133 -29.30 4.80 -5.54
C PRO A 133 -28.53 5.43 -6.72
N PHE A 134 -27.26 5.74 -6.52
CA PHE A 134 -26.32 6.28 -7.48
C PHE A 134 -25.40 5.23 -8.13
N LEU A 135 -25.35 3.98 -7.64
CA LEU A 135 -24.50 2.91 -8.18
C LEU A 135 -25.37 1.77 -8.74
N ASN A 136 -25.13 1.43 -10.00
CA ASN A 136 -25.64 0.17 -10.55
C ASN A 136 -24.81 -1.04 -10.07
N ASP A 137 -25.29 -2.26 -10.33
CA ASP A 137 -24.66 -3.50 -9.87
C ASP A 137 -23.21 -3.66 -10.34
N ASP A 138 -22.88 -3.19 -11.54
CA ASP A 138 -21.53 -3.28 -12.08
C ASP A 138 -20.59 -2.28 -11.39
N GLN A 139 -21.06 -1.06 -11.14
CA GLN A 139 -20.33 -0.07 -10.34
C GLN A 139 -20.15 -0.52 -8.89
N ALA A 140 -21.13 -1.22 -8.30
CA ALA A 140 -21.02 -1.78 -6.96
C ALA A 140 -19.98 -2.91 -6.89
N LYS A 141 -19.89 -3.77 -7.92
CA LYS A 141 -18.85 -4.80 -8.05
C LYS A 141 -17.47 -4.18 -8.29
N GLU A 142 -17.37 -3.15 -9.13
CA GLU A 142 -16.13 -2.41 -9.39
C GLU A 142 -15.61 -1.77 -8.10
N LEU A 143 -16.49 -1.07 -7.38
CA LEU A 143 -16.21 -0.49 -6.06
C LEU A 143 -15.71 -1.55 -5.08
N THR A 144 -16.44 -2.66 -4.93
CA THR A 144 -16.07 -3.76 -4.02
C THR A 144 -14.69 -4.31 -4.36
N THR A 145 -14.44 -4.59 -5.64
CA THR A 145 -13.14 -5.07 -6.12
C THR A 145 -12.03 -4.07 -5.82
N TYR A 146 -12.30 -2.78 -6.04
CA TYR A 146 -11.36 -1.70 -5.78
C TYR A 146 -11.02 -1.59 -4.29
N VAL A 147 -12.02 -1.52 -3.40
CA VAL A 147 -11.80 -1.27 -1.97
C VAL A 147 -11.07 -2.42 -1.25
N PHE A 148 -11.25 -3.65 -1.71
CA PHE A 148 -10.48 -4.80 -1.21
C PHE A 148 -9.04 -4.81 -1.75
N LYS A 149 -8.83 -4.44 -3.02
CA LYS A 149 -7.47 -4.32 -3.58
C LYS A 149 -6.65 -3.21 -2.91
N ILE A 150 -7.25 -2.05 -2.65
CA ILE A 150 -6.53 -0.98 -1.94
C ILE A 150 -6.18 -1.36 -0.51
N ALA A 151 -6.96 -2.24 0.15
CA ALA A 151 -6.63 -2.74 1.48
C ALA A 151 -5.32 -3.57 1.44
N GLU A 152 -5.11 -4.38 0.39
CA GLU A 152 -3.86 -5.10 0.16
C GLU A 152 -2.70 -4.15 -0.17
N ILE A 153 -2.93 -3.18 -1.07
CA ILE A 153 -1.91 -2.20 -1.48
C ILE A 153 -1.49 -1.33 -0.29
N ARG A 154 -2.43 -0.96 0.60
CA ARG A 154 -2.16 -0.19 1.82
C ARG A 154 -1.09 -0.86 2.67
N GLN A 155 -1.14 -2.18 2.84
CA GLN A 155 -0.14 -2.91 3.64
C GLN A 155 1.27 -2.76 3.06
N ILE A 156 1.40 -2.78 1.73
CA ILE A 156 2.68 -2.60 1.03
C ILE A 156 3.20 -1.18 1.23
N ILE A 157 2.34 -0.17 1.05
CA ILE A 157 2.70 1.24 1.24
C ILE A 157 3.08 1.52 2.69
N LEU A 158 2.34 1.01 3.67
CA LEU A 158 2.65 1.18 5.09
C LEU A 158 3.97 0.53 5.47
N LYS A 159 4.27 -0.66 4.94
CA LYS A 159 5.57 -1.31 5.17
C LYS A 159 6.72 -0.47 4.61
N TYR A 160 6.61 -0.02 3.35
CA TYR A 160 7.62 0.83 2.72
C TYR A 160 7.81 2.16 3.48
N ALA A 161 6.71 2.81 3.85
CA ALA A 161 6.75 4.07 4.59
C ALA A 161 7.32 3.89 5.99
N LYS A 162 7.03 2.77 6.67
CA LYS A 162 7.56 2.45 8.00
C LYS A 162 9.08 2.36 8.00
N GLU A 163 9.68 1.70 7.01
CA GLU A 163 11.15 1.62 6.87
C GLU A 163 11.78 3.03 6.79
N LYS A 164 11.12 3.96 6.10
CA LYS A 164 11.57 5.35 5.99
C LYS A 164 11.32 6.19 7.24
N ILE A 165 10.16 6.00 7.88
CA ILE A 165 9.76 6.68 9.12
C ILE A 165 10.70 6.30 10.27
N ASP A 166 11.08 5.03 10.33
CA ASP A 166 11.93 4.45 11.39
C ASP A 166 13.44 4.65 11.12
N SER A 167 13.83 5.23 9.98
CA SER A 167 15.23 5.47 9.60
C SER A 167 16.01 6.40 10.55
N GLY A 168 15.30 7.22 11.33
CA GLY A 168 15.90 8.30 12.13
C GLY A 168 16.36 9.51 11.32
N ILE A 169 16.20 9.50 9.99
CA ILE A 169 16.55 10.61 9.09
C ILE A 169 15.29 11.42 8.81
N LEU A 170 15.30 12.72 9.17
CA LEU A 170 14.11 13.57 9.09
C LEU A 170 13.54 13.72 7.66
N SER A 171 14.40 13.75 6.64
CA SER A 171 13.98 13.80 5.24
C SER A 171 13.33 12.49 4.78
N GLU A 172 13.86 11.34 5.22
CA GLU A 172 13.28 10.03 4.90
C GLU A 172 11.95 9.83 5.64
N ASN A 173 11.88 10.24 6.90
CA ASN A 173 10.64 10.24 7.67
C ASN A 173 9.54 11.06 6.98
N SER A 174 9.89 12.29 6.56
CA SER A 174 8.98 13.14 5.79
C SER A 174 8.54 12.50 4.48
N ASP A 175 9.45 11.82 3.76
CA ASP A 175 9.16 11.07 2.54
C ASP A 175 8.23 9.88 2.78
N GLY A 176 8.38 9.17 3.90
CA GLY A 176 7.51 8.07 4.30
C GLY A 176 6.08 8.55 4.55
N ILE A 177 5.92 9.64 5.31
CA ILE A 177 4.60 10.25 5.58
C ILE A 177 3.97 10.77 4.27
N ALA A 178 4.75 11.43 3.41
CA ALA A 178 4.26 11.90 2.12
C ALA A 178 3.81 10.76 1.19
N SER A 179 4.48 9.60 1.24
CA SER A 179 4.08 8.41 0.48
C SER A 179 2.69 7.90 0.91
N ILE A 180 2.40 7.94 2.21
CA ILE A 180 1.10 7.53 2.75
C ILE A 180 0.00 8.56 2.36
N LEU A 181 0.28 9.86 2.51
CA LEU A 181 -0.66 10.92 2.12
C LEU A 181 -1.03 10.85 0.63
N HIS A 182 -0.04 10.65 -0.26
CA HIS A 182 -0.29 10.49 -1.69
C HIS A 182 -1.08 9.22 -2.02
N PHE A 183 -0.87 8.13 -1.28
CA PHE A 183 -1.68 6.93 -1.43
C PHE A 183 -3.15 7.23 -1.11
N TYR A 184 -3.43 7.86 0.03
CA TYR A 184 -4.80 8.22 0.42
C TYR A 184 -5.44 9.27 -0.49
N GLU A 185 -4.68 10.23 -1.01
CA GLU A 185 -5.14 11.17 -2.04
C GLU A 185 -5.60 10.41 -3.31
N GLY A 186 -4.79 9.47 -3.80
CA GLY A 186 -5.12 8.66 -4.95
C GLY A 186 -6.38 7.80 -4.72
N VAL A 187 -6.51 7.22 -3.52
CA VAL A 187 -7.70 6.47 -3.13
C VAL A 187 -8.92 7.39 -3.09
N TYR A 188 -8.82 8.54 -2.44
CA TYR A 188 -9.90 9.51 -2.31
C TYR A 188 -10.45 9.94 -3.67
N VAL A 189 -9.57 10.30 -4.62
CA VAL A 189 -9.96 10.73 -5.97
C VAL A 189 -10.72 9.64 -6.72
N VAL A 190 -10.32 8.37 -6.57
CA VAL A 190 -11.04 7.25 -7.20
C VAL A 190 -12.39 7.02 -6.52
N LEU A 191 -12.44 7.06 -5.19
CA LEU A 191 -13.69 6.90 -4.44
C LEU A 191 -14.72 7.97 -4.80
N CYS A 192 -14.29 9.21 -5.05
CA CYS A 192 -15.18 10.30 -5.45
C CYS A 192 -15.95 10.01 -6.76
N LYS A 193 -15.45 9.14 -7.64
CA LYS A 193 -16.15 8.72 -8.86
C LYS A 193 -17.42 7.91 -8.59
N PHE A 194 -17.53 7.33 -7.39
CA PHE A 194 -18.69 6.57 -6.95
C PHE A 194 -19.72 7.45 -6.20
N TYR A 195 -19.50 8.77 -6.19
CA TYR A 195 -20.42 9.78 -5.67
C TYR A 195 -20.94 10.66 -6.82
N PRO A 196 -22.13 11.29 -6.68
CA PRO A 196 -22.65 12.24 -7.66
C PRO A 196 -21.73 13.45 -7.88
N ASP A 197 -21.74 14.01 -9.09
CA ASP A 197 -20.86 15.12 -9.52
C ASP A 197 -20.94 16.39 -8.64
N GLU A 198 -22.02 16.58 -7.87
CA GLU A 198 -22.22 17.71 -6.96
C GLU A 198 -22.03 17.39 -5.48
N HIS A 199 -21.71 16.14 -5.13
CA HIS A 199 -21.62 15.68 -3.74
C HIS A 199 -20.58 16.47 -2.92
N PHE A 200 -19.49 16.90 -3.56
CA PHE A 200 -18.41 17.67 -2.94
C PHE A 200 -18.47 19.17 -3.28
N SER A 201 -19.69 19.72 -3.42
CA SER A 201 -19.91 21.14 -3.71
C SER A 201 -19.18 21.62 -4.98
N GLY A 202 -19.06 20.76 -5.98
CA GLY A 202 -18.39 21.03 -7.26
C GLY A 202 -16.87 21.25 -7.16
N HIS A 203 -16.23 20.93 -6.03
CA HIS A 203 -14.79 21.02 -5.91
C HIS A 203 -14.12 19.86 -6.67
N GLU A 204 -12.98 20.14 -7.29
CA GLU A 204 -12.16 19.08 -7.87
C GLU A 204 -11.64 18.17 -6.74
N PRO A 205 -11.83 16.83 -6.81
CA PRO A 205 -11.58 15.93 -5.68
C PRO A 205 -10.18 16.03 -5.09
N ARG A 206 -9.17 16.19 -5.96
CA ARG A 206 -7.78 16.32 -5.51
C ARG A 206 -7.55 17.63 -4.77
N GLN A 207 -8.05 18.73 -5.31
CA GLN A 207 -7.98 20.03 -4.67
C GLN A 207 -8.67 20.01 -3.30
N TYR A 208 -9.89 19.48 -3.20
CA TYR A 208 -10.62 19.39 -1.93
C TYR A 208 -9.85 18.58 -0.89
N PHE A 209 -9.32 17.41 -1.26
CA PHE A 209 -8.52 16.59 -0.36
C PHE A 209 -7.27 17.34 0.13
N SER A 210 -6.57 18.02 -0.78
CA SER A 210 -5.39 18.83 -0.46
C SER A 210 -5.73 19.95 0.54
N GLU A 211 -6.86 20.63 0.35
CA GLU A 211 -7.35 21.67 1.26
C GLU A 211 -7.69 21.11 2.64
N CYS A 212 -8.34 19.94 2.72
CA CYS A 212 -8.59 19.25 3.99
C CYS A 212 -7.30 18.88 4.72
N VAL A 213 -6.33 18.27 4.03
CA VAL A 213 -5.03 17.90 4.60
C VAL A 213 -4.30 19.15 5.12
N ALA A 214 -4.25 20.22 4.34
CA ALA A 214 -3.65 21.48 4.74
C ALA A 214 -4.35 22.10 5.96
N ALA A 215 -5.69 22.01 6.03
CA ALA A 215 -6.46 22.46 7.19
C ALA A 215 -6.13 21.64 8.45
N PHE A 216 -5.95 20.31 8.32
CA PHE A 216 -5.52 19.46 9.44
C PHE A 216 -4.11 19.77 9.90
N GLU A 217 -3.16 19.96 8.98
CA GLU A 217 -1.80 20.37 9.32
C GLU A 217 -1.82 21.70 10.09
N LYS A 218 -2.58 22.69 9.59
CA LYS A 218 -2.76 23.98 10.26
C LYS A 218 -3.38 23.85 11.64
N TRP A 219 -4.35 22.95 11.82
CA TRP A 219 -4.98 22.69 13.12
C TRP A 219 -4.00 22.03 14.10
N HIS A 220 -3.30 20.97 13.69
CA HIS A 220 -2.31 20.28 14.53
C HIS A 220 -1.14 21.20 14.89
N TYR A 221 -0.73 22.04 13.95
CA TYR A 221 0.31 23.05 14.17
C TYR A 221 -0.07 24.02 15.30
N LYS A 222 -1.31 24.53 15.29
CA LYS A 222 -1.84 25.36 16.39
C LYS A 222 -1.91 24.65 17.73
N LEU A 223 -2.12 23.33 17.72
CA LEU A 223 -2.19 22.52 18.95
C LEU A 223 -0.80 22.31 19.57
N MET A 224 0.21 22.15 18.71
CA MET A 224 1.56 21.70 19.10
C MET A 224 2.55 22.83 19.30
N THR A 225 2.41 23.96 18.59
CA THR A 225 3.37 25.05 18.64
C THR A 225 2.82 26.27 19.39
N ARG A 226 3.50 26.66 20.46
CA ARG A 226 3.18 27.90 21.22
C ARG A 226 3.77 29.16 20.59
N SER A 227 4.75 29.02 19.71
CA SER A 227 5.59 30.13 19.20
C SER A 227 5.07 30.79 17.93
N GLY A 228 4.17 30.15 17.18
CA GLY A 228 3.60 30.67 15.94
C GLY A 228 4.55 30.74 14.74
N VAL A 229 5.79 30.23 14.87
CA VAL A 229 6.76 30.15 13.76
C VAL A 229 6.63 28.81 13.05
N GLU A 230 6.11 28.79 11.83
CA GLU A 230 5.92 27.56 11.04
C GLU A 230 7.28 26.99 10.63
N ASN A 231 7.71 25.92 11.29
CA ASN A 231 8.90 25.17 10.89
C ASN A 231 8.55 23.69 10.69
N MET A 232 8.08 23.35 9.49
CA MET A 232 7.77 21.96 9.13
C MET A 232 9.01 21.06 8.95
N GLY A 233 10.22 21.63 9.03
CA GLY A 233 11.49 20.90 9.04
C GLY A 233 12.00 20.57 10.45
N SER A 234 11.15 20.72 11.47
CA SER A 234 11.47 20.34 12.85
C SER A 234 10.78 19.03 13.25
N ILE A 235 11.15 18.49 14.40
CA ILE A 235 10.46 17.33 15.02
C ILE A 235 8.96 17.63 15.24
N GLU A 236 8.62 18.87 15.63
CA GLU A 236 7.23 19.31 15.77
C GLU A 236 6.47 19.26 14.43
N GLY A 237 7.14 19.64 13.34
CA GLY A 237 6.62 19.51 11.97
C GLY A 237 6.34 18.06 11.57
N GLY A 238 7.17 17.11 12.00
CA GLY A 238 6.94 15.68 11.82
C GLY A 238 5.65 15.20 12.49
N PHE A 239 5.41 15.62 13.74
CA PHE A 239 4.17 15.28 14.46
C PHE A 239 2.92 15.91 13.82
N VAL A 240 3.01 17.14 13.31
CA VAL A 240 1.92 17.80 12.59
C VAL A 240 1.52 16.99 11.35
N ARG A 241 2.50 16.57 10.55
CA ARG A 241 2.26 15.76 9.33
C ARG A 241 1.72 14.37 9.65
N TYR A 242 2.21 13.75 10.74
CA TYR A 242 1.69 12.47 11.20
C TYR A 242 0.22 12.55 11.63
N GLY A 243 -0.18 13.63 12.31
CA GLY A 243 -1.57 13.91 12.65
C GLY A 243 -2.46 14.12 11.41
N ALA A 244 -1.97 14.88 10.44
CA ALA A 244 -2.69 15.08 9.17
C ALA A 244 -2.84 13.77 8.37
N MET A 245 -1.81 12.92 8.35
CA MET A 245 -1.84 11.58 7.75
C MET A 245 -2.93 10.68 8.36
N GLN A 246 -3.07 10.67 9.69
CA GLN A 246 -4.14 9.90 10.35
C GLN A 246 -5.54 10.45 9.99
N LYS A 247 -5.69 11.78 9.86
CA LYS A 247 -6.96 12.38 9.45
C LYS A 247 -7.31 12.05 7.99
N ALA A 248 -6.32 12.05 7.10
CA ALA A 248 -6.48 11.63 5.72
C ALA A 248 -6.92 10.16 5.61
N GLU A 249 -6.35 9.28 6.43
CA GLU A 249 -6.79 7.88 6.53
C GLU A 249 -8.26 7.77 6.93
N LEU A 250 -8.66 8.47 8.01
CA LEU A 250 -10.04 8.45 8.48
C LEU A 250 -11.03 8.94 7.42
N MET A 251 -10.68 9.99 6.67
CA MET A 251 -11.51 10.45 5.56
C MET A 251 -11.76 9.35 4.52
N VAL A 252 -10.70 8.65 4.11
CA VAL A 252 -10.79 7.55 3.14
C VAL A 252 -11.63 6.41 3.71
N VAL A 253 -11.39 6.03 4.96
CA VAL A 253 -12.13 4.96 5.65
C VAL A 253 -13.61 5.29 5.73
N ASP A 254 -13.96 6.52 6.10
CA ASP A 254 -15.36 6.96 6.21
C ASP A 254 -16.07 6.94 4.84
N LEU A 255 -15.39 7.38 3.77
CA LEU A 255 -15.92 7.27 2.39
C LEU A 255 -16.17 5.82 2.00
N ILE A 256 -15.22 4.92 2.26
CA ILE A 256 -15.36 3.51 1.91
C ILE A 256 -16.50 2.87 2.69
N LYS A 257 -16.61 3.12 4.00
CA LYS A 257 -17.70 2.59 4.83
C LYS A 257 -19.05 3.10 4.34
N ALA A 258 -19.16 4.38 4.01
CA ALA A 258 -20.40 4.94 3.46
C ALA A 258 -20.75 4.24 2.12
N LEU A 259 -19.79 4.11 1.21
CA LEU A 259 -20.00 3.47 -0.08
C LEU A 259 -20.36 1.98 0.05
N LEU A 260 -19.69 1.23 0.92
CA LEU A 260 -20.00 -0.18 1.20
C LEU A 260 -21.36 -0.34 1.86
N TYR A 261 -21.71 0.52 2.82
CA TYR A 261 -23.00 0.51 3.50
C TYR A 261 -24.16 0.62 2.50
N TYR A 262 -24.07 1.57 1.58
CA TYR A 262 -25.12 1.77 0.59
C TYR A 262 -25.06 0.73 -0.54
N SER A 263 -23.89 0.26 -0.96
CA SER A 263 -23.78 -0.75 -2.02
C SER A 263 -24.04 -2.19 -1.57
N GLY A 264 -24.36 -2.42 -0.29
CA GLY A 264 -24.59 -3.76 0.27
C GLY A 264 -23.30 -4.57 0.46
N GLY A 265 -22.16 -3.90 0.51
CA GLY A 265 -20.85 -4.54 0.73
C GLY A 265 -20.59 -4.88 2.20
N ASP A 266 -19.78 -5.93 2.43
CA ASP A 266 -19.44 -6.40 3.77
C ASP A 266 -18.34 -5.53 4.41
N ILE A 267 -18.79 -4.54 5.22
CA ILE A 267 -17.92 -3.60 5.93
C ILE A 267 -17.01 -4.32 6.91
N ASN A 268 -17.49 -5.33 7.64
CA ASN A 268 -16.68 -6.01 8.65
C ASN A 268 -15.53 -6.79 7.99
N LYS A 269 -15.82 -7.47 6.89
CA LYS A 269 -14.81 -8.17 6.09
C LYS A 269 -13.81 -7.20 5.46
N TRP A 270 -14.28 -6.04 5.00
CA TRP A 270 -13.40 -4.99 4.48
C TRP A 270 -12.52 -4.38 5.58
N GLU A 271 -13.08 -4.02 6.74
CA GLU A 271 -12.32 -3.48 7.89
C GLU A 271 -11.24 -4.47 8.34
N ALA A 272 -11.57 -5.76 8.36
CA ALA A 272 -10.61 -6.80 8.65
C ALA A 272 -9.46 -6.73 7.62
N ALA A 273 -9.75 -6.79 6.32
CA ALA A 273 -8.73 -6.67 5.27
C ALA A 273 -7.93 -5.36 5.36
N TRP A 274 -8.59 -4.24 5.68
CA TRP A 274 -7.99 -2.92 5.85
C TRP A 274 -7.00 -2.88 7.00
N ASP A 275 -7.35 -3.47 8.14
CA ASP A 275 -6.48 -3.59 9.31
C ASP A 275 -5.41 -4.68 9.17
N GLY A 276 -5.43 -5.44 8.06
CA GLY A 276 -4.57 -6.61 7.89
C GLY A 276 -4.98 -7.80 8.76
N ARG A 277 -6.19 -7.79 9.31
CA ARG A 277 -6.83 -8.89 10.05
C ARG A 277 -7.63 -9.74 9.05
N VAL A 278 -7.35 -11.02 8.88
CA VAL A 278 -8.22 -11.85 8.02
C VAL A 278 -9.47 -12.22 8.81
N TYR A 279 -10.67 -11.86 8.32
CA TYR A 279 -11.93 -12.45 8.79
C TYR A 279 -12.06 -13.85 8.18
N SER A 280 -11.84 -14.88 9.00
CA SER A 280 -12.36 -16.23 8.77
C SER A 280 -13.64 -16.36 9.58
N GLU A 281 -14.70 -16.88 8.97
CA GLU A 281 -16.04 -17.00 9.59
C GLU A 281 -16.14 -17.94 10.82
N ASP A 282 -15.04 -18.45 11.38
CA ASP A 282 -15.08 -19.28 12.58
C ASP A 282 -14.14 -18.75 13.67
N ILE A 283 -14.64 -17.78 14.46
CA ILE A 283 -13.99 -17.32 15.70
C ILE A 283 -14.68 -18.00 16.88
N SER A 284 -14.10 -19.12 17.30
CA SER A 284 -14.08 -19.46 18.72
C SER A 284 -12.73 -20.09 19.04
N VAL A 285 -12.15 -19.65 20.16
CA VAL A 285 -10.89 -20.14 20.76
C VAL A 285 -9.62 -19.60 20.10
N LEU A 286 -9.14 -18.44 20.55
CA LEU A 286 -7.70 -18.22 20.83
C LEU A 286 -7.54 -17.11 21.88
N ASP A 287 -7.87 -17.43 23.13
CA ASP A 287 -6.97 -17.06 24.23
C ASP A 287 -5.86 -18.11 24.27
N ASN A 288 -4.63 -17.65 24.52
CA ASN A 288 -3.37 -18.39 24.67
C ASN A 288 -2.53 -18.57 23.40
N VAL A 289 -1.81 -17.52 23.00
CA VAL A 289 -0.49 -17.70 22.39
C VAL A 289 0.55 -17.41 23.45
N ALA A 290 1.01 -18.50 24.08
CA ALA A 290 2.21 -18.53 24.87
C ALA A 290 3.44 -18.28 23.98
N GLU A 291 4.43 -17.61 24.58
CA GLU A 291 5.77 -17.35 24.06
C GLU A 291 6.51 -18.59 23.52
N ARG A 292 7.54 -18.30 22.71
CA ARG A 292 8.73 -19.11 22.29
C ARG A 292 8.71 -19.54 20.82
N ASP A 293 9.75 -19.37 20.00
CA ASP A 293 11.19 -19.17 20.24
C ASP A 293 11.81 -18.19 19.23
N GLY A 294 12.83 -17.46 19.67
CA GLY A 294 13.63 -16.55 18.85
C GLY A 294 14.54 -17.28 17.87
N ALA A 295 14.62 -16.75 16.66
CA ALA A 295 15.72 -17.00 15.74
C ALA A 295 16.29 -15.63 15.30
N ASP A 296 17.58 -15.44 15.56
CA ASP A 296 18.39 -14.28 15.21
C ASP A 296 18.15 -13.80 13.77
N LEU A 297 17.62 -12.58 13.64
CA LEU A 297 17.57 -11.84 12.38
C LEU A 297 18.90 -11.10 12.20
N GLU A 298 19.94 -11.80 11.76
CA GLU A 298 21.13 -11.14 11.23
C GLU A 298 20.77 -10.31 9.98
N LYS A 299 21.33 -9.10 9.89
CA LYS A 299 21.14 -8.18 8.75
C LYS A 299 21.24 -8.92 7.41
N GLY A 300 20.18 -8.83 6.60
CA GLY A 300 20.17 -9.38 5.24
C GLY A 300 19.66 -10.82 5.09
N LYS A 301 19.15 -11.45 6.16
CA LYS A 301 18.53 -12.78 6.12
C LYS A 301 17.01 -12.69 6.35
N ILE A 302 16.23 -13.18 5.39
CA ILE A 302 14.78 -13.33 5.48
C ILE A 302 14.48 -14.84 5.44
N PRO A 303 13.82 -15.42 6.45
CA PRO A 303 13.49 -16.85 6.44
C PRO A 303 12.42 -17.18 5.39
N ALA A 304 12.35 -18.44 4.99
CA ALA A 304 11.29 -18.92 4.11
C ALA A 304 9.91 -18.72 4.76
N LYS A 305 8.90 -18.39 3.96
CA LYS A 305 7.54 -18.12 4.46
C LYS A 305 6.49 -18.91 3.69
N PHE A 306 5.55 -19.51 4.42
CA PHE A 306 4.38 -20.12 3.79
C PHE A 306 3.56 -19.04 3.08
N PRO A 307 2.99 -19.29 1.89
CA PRO A 307 2.15 -18.31 1.20
C PRO A 307 0.94 -17.95 2.08
N GLY A 308 0.78 -16.66 2.38
CA GLY A 308 -0.25 -16.18 3.31
C GLY A 308 0.14 -16.23 4.80
N GLY A 309 1.40 -16.54 5.11
CA GLY A 309 1.96 -16.47 6.48
C GLY A 309 1.53 -17.63 7.39
N ASP A 310 1.83 -17.50 8.68
CA ASP A 310 1.64 -18.58 9.67
C ASP A 310 0.18 -19.01 9.82
N GLU A 311 -0.77 -18.11 9.57
CA GLU A 311 -2.20 -18.41 9.62
C GLU A 311 -2.67 -19.26 8.43
N ALA A 312 -2.19 -18.94 7.22
CA ALA A 312 -2.47 -19.77 6.05
C ALA A 312 -1.80 -21.15 6.18
N TRP A 313 -0.63 -21.21 6.82
CA TRP A 313 0.03 -22.47 7.16
C TRP A 313 -0.82 -23.34 8.09
N ARG A 314 -1.33 -22.77 9.20
CA ARG A 314 -2.22 -23.49 10.13
C ARG A 314 -3.45 -24.02 9.42
N ARG A 315 -4.10 -23.20 8.59
CA ARG A 315 -5.27 -23.61 7.80
C ARG A 315 -4.94 -24.71 6.81
N PHE A 316 -3.82 -24.60 6.09
CA PHE A 316 -3.37 -25.65 5.19
C PHE A 316 -3.22 -26.99 5.92
N ILE A 317 -2.57 -27.01 7.09
CA ILE A 317 -2.47 -28.24 7.89
C ILE A 317 -3.85 -28.74 8.28
N ALA A 318 -4.69 -27.90 8.89
CA ALA A 318 -6.01 -28.30 9.36
C ALA A 318 -6.92 -28.87 8.25
N SER A 319 -6.88 -28.29 7.05
CA SER A 319 -7.71 -28.75 5.93
C SER A 319 -7.17 -30.00 5.22
N ASN A 320 -5.88 -30.29 5.34
CA ASN A 320 -5.25 -31.39 4.59
C ASN A 320 -4.88 -32.59 5.46
N ILE A 321 -4.81 -32.41 6.78
CA ILE A 321 -4.47 -33.47 7.72
C ILE A 321 -5.70 -34.30 8.09
N ASN A 322 -5.56 -35.62 8.00
CA ASN A 322 -6.57 -36.54 8.50
C ASN A 322 -6.31 -36.84 9.98
N THR A 323 -7.08 -36.19 10.85
CA THR A 323 -6.99 -36.35 12.32
C THR A 323 -7.53 -37.68 12.82
N GLU A 324 -8.30 -38.41 12.01
CA GLU A 324 -8.90 -39.69 12.39
C GLU A 324 -7.90 -40.85 12.31
N ILE A 325 -6.79 -40.72 11.57
CA ILE A 325 -5.82 -41.81 11.37
C ILE A 325 -5.33 -42.43 12.69
N PRO A 326 -4.94 -41.65 13.73
CA PRO A 326 -4.59 -42.24 15.02
C PRO A 326 -5.76 -42.98 15.67
N ILE A 327 -6.98 -42.44 15.58
CA ILE A 327 -8.19 -43.00 16.17
C ILE A 327 -8.54 -44.34 15.51
N GLU A 328 -8.56 -44.36 14.17
CA GLU A 328 -8.80 -45.55 13.35
C GLU A 328 -7.76 -46.65 13.63
N ASN A 329 -6.51 -46.26 13.92
CA ASN A 329 -5.43 -47.17 14.29
C ASN A 329 -5.42 -47.55 15.79
N GLY A 330 -6.43 -47.15 16.56
CA GLY A 330 -6.59 -47.55 17.96
C GLY A 330 -5.71 -46.79 18.96
N ALA A 331 -5.37 -45.54 18.66
CA ALA A 331 -4.64 -44.66 19.58
C ALA A 331 -5.47 -44.38 20.85
N PRO A 332 -4.92 -44.58 22.05
CA PRO A 332 -5.53 -44.09 23.28
C PRO A 332 -5.71 -42.55 23.29
N PRO A 333 -6.62 -42.01 24.11
CA PRO A 333 -6.72 -40.57 24.35
C PRO A 333 -5.37 -39.96 24.73
N GLY A 334 -5.01 -38.84 24.10
CA GLY A 334 -3.72 -38.21 24.28
C GLY A 334 -3.28 -37.34 23.10
N ASN A 335 -2.09 -36.75 23.23
CA ASN A 335 -1.47 -35.91 22.21
C ASN A 335 -0.31 -36.64 21.54
N TYR A 336 -0.37 -36.80 20.22
CA TYR A 336 0.65 -37.45 19.41
C TYR A 336 1.36 -36.39 18.56
N THR A 337 2.50 -35.88 19.04
CA THR A 337 3.25 -34.83 18.35
C THR A 337 4.32 -35.40 17.44
N VAL A 338 4.23 -35.09 16.15
CA VAL A 338 5.24 -35.39 15.12
C VAL A 338 6.07 -34.14 14.84
N THR A 339 7.39 -34.25 14.92
CA THR A 339 8.35 -33.23 14.52
C THR A 339 8.87 -33.57 13.13
N LEU A 340 8.71 -32.64 12.19
CA LEU A 340 9.10 -32.77 10.79
C LEU A 340 10.30 -31.85 10.51
N LEU A 341 11.19 -32.33 9.65
CA LEU A 341 12.28 -31.58 9.06
C LEU A 341 12.17 -31.68 7.54
N PHE A 342 12.13 -30.55 6.86
CA PHE A 342 12.05 -30.48 5.39
C PHE A 342 12.86 -29.29 4.87
N SER A 343 13.07 -29.23 3.56
CA SER A 343 13.77 -28.12 2.92
C SER A 343 12.85 -27.40 1.95
N ILE A 344 12.88 -26.06 1.96
CA ILE A 344 12.30 -25.21 0.94
C ILE A 344 13.40 -24.91 -0.08
N ALA A 345 13.18 -25.32 -1.32
CA ALA A 345 14.10 -25.05 -2.43
C ALA A 345 14.02 -23.58 -2.87
N GLN A 346 14.99 -23.13 -3.67
CA GLN A 346 15.03 -21.76 -4.21
C GLN A 346 13.80 -21.38 -5.04
N ASP A 347 13.12 -22.36 -5.65
CA ASP A 347 11.89 -22.17 -6.43
C ASP A 347 10.61 -22.25 -5.57
N GLY A 348 10.77 -22.35 -4.25
CA GLY A 348 9.69 -22.47 -3.29
C GLY A 348 9.15 -23.89 -3.07
N SER A 349 9.61 -24.89 -3.81
CA SER A 349 9.11 -26.27 -3.63
C SER A 349 9.58 -26.88 -2.30
N VAL A 350 8.74 -27.72 -1.70
CA VAL A 350 9.08 -28.50 -0.50
C VAL A 350 9.73 -29.82 -0.92
N ILE A 351 10.93 -30.07 -0.40
CA ILE A 351 11.72 -31.28 -0.70
C ILE A 351 12.31 -31.87 0.58
N ASN A 352 12.73 -33.14 0.51
CA ASN A 352 13.43 -33.85 1.61
C ASN A 352 12.66 -33.86 2.95
N VAL A 353 11.35 -34.17 2.90
CA VAL A 353 10.50 -34.23 4.10
C VAL A 353 10.80 -35.49 4.90
N THR A 354 11.19 -35.33 6.17
CA THR A 354 11.52 -36.42 7.09
C THR A 354 10.87 -36.16 8.46
N ALA A 355 10.25 -37.18 9.06
CA ALA A 355 9.83 -37.13 10.46
C ALA A 355 11.01 -37.48 11.39
N LEU A 356 11.32 -36.59 12.34
CA LEU A 356 12.40 -36.77 13.32
C LEU A 356 12.00 -37.67 14.50
N ASN A 357 10.70 -37.84 14.73
CA ASN A 357 10.15 -38.78 15.69
C ASN A 357 8.90 -39.45 15.10
N ASN A 358 8.47 -40.54 15.73
CA ASN A 358 7.24 -41.24 15.36
C ASN A 358 6.46 -41.63 16.64
N PRO A 359 5.36 -40.92 16.96
CA PRO A 359 4.54 -41.23 18.13
C PRO A 359 3.61 -42.45 17.92
N GLY A 360 3.61 -43.07 16.73
CA GLY A 360 2.83 -44.26 16.40
C GLY A 360 1.49 -43.96 15.72
N TYR A 361 0.70 -45.02 15.50
CA TYR A 361 -0.68 -44.97 15.02
C TYR A 361 -0.90 -44.27 13.66
N GLY A 362 0.12 -44.30 12.78
CA GLY A 362 0.06 -43.69 11.45
C GLY A 362 0.26 -42.16 11.42
N SER A 363 0.41 -41.52 12.58
CA SER A 363 0.55 -40.06 12.71
C SER A 363 1.73 -39.50 11.92
N ALA A 364 2.88 -40.19 11.94
CA ALA A 364 4.09 -39.73 11.26
C ALA A 364 3.96 -39.80 9.74
N GLN A 365 3.39 -40.87 9.21
CA GLN A 365 3.16 -41.06 7.77
C GLN A 365 2.20 -39.99 7.23
N GLU A 366 1.14 -39.71 7.98
CA GLU A 366 0.19 -38.68 7.61
C GLU A 366 0.80 -37.28 7.62
N ALA A 367 1.56 -36.95 8.67
CA ALA A 367 2.26 -35.67 8.76
C ALA A 367 3.23 -35.49 7.57
N ILE A 368 3.99 -36.53 7.18
CA ILE A 368 4.87 -36.50 6.01
C ILE A 368 4.07 -36.24 4.72
N ARG A 369 2.93 -36.92 4.53
CA ARG A 369 2.08 -36.77 3.34
C ARG A 369 1.60 -35.32 3.20
N VAL A 370 1.09 -34.73 4.28
CA VAL A 370 0.57 -33.36 4.28
C VAL A 370 1.67 -32.36 3.92
N ILE A 371 2.86 -32.48 4.52
CA ILE A 371 3.98 -31.57 4.21
C ILE A 371 4.50 -31.76 2.79
N SER A 372 4.53 -33.00 2.30
CA SER A 372 4.96 -33.28 0.92
C SER A 372 4.01 -32.68 -0.11
N ASN A 373 2.72 -32.55 0.23
CA ASN A 373 1.70 -31.93 -0.62
C ASN A 373 1.53 -30.42 -0.37
N SER A 374 2.47 -29.79 0.32
CA SER A 374 2.44 -28.37 0.60
C SER A 374 2.56 -27.52 -0.67
N PRO A 375 1.84 -26.38 -0.78
CA PRO A 375 2.01 -25.45 -1.89
C PRO A 375 3.43 -24.86 -1.89
N LYS A 376 3.82 -24.19 -2.98
CA LYS A 376 5.11 -23.50 -3.04
C LYS A 376 5.20 -22.40 -1.98
N TRP A 377 6.31 -22.40 -1.24
CA TRP A 377 6.67 -21.41 -0.24
C TRP A 377 7.40 -20.23 -0.88
N PHE A 378 7.39 -19.08 -0.20
CA PHE A 378 8.39 -18.06 -0.47
C PHE A 378 9.74 -18.56 0.03
N PRO A 379 10.77 -18.66 -0.84
CA PRO A 379 12.09 -19.15 -0.43
C PRO A 379 12.72 -18.18 0.58
N ALA A 380 13.69 -18.68 1.35
CA ALA A 380 14.49 -17.79 2.18
C ALA A 380 15.35 -16.92 1.27
N VAL A 381 15.59 -15.68 1.72
CA VAL A 381 16.44 -14.72 1.00
C VAL A 381 17.63 -14.38 1.89
N GLN A 382 18.83 -14.56 1.35
CA GLN A 382 20.07 -14.15 2.00
C GLN A 382 20.84 -13.23 1.05
N ASN A 383 21.16 -12.02 1.51
CA ASN A 383 21.85 -11.00 0.70
C ASN A 383 21.15 -10.69 -0.65
N GLY A 384 19.82 -10.82 -0.70
CA GLY A 384 19.02 -10.56 -1.90
C GLY A 384 18.83 -11.76 -2.84
N GLU A 385 19.46 -12.90 -2.56
CA GLU A 385 19.33 -14.11 -3.37
C GLU A 385 18.49 -15.19 -2.68
N ALA A 386 17.69 -15.93 -3.45
CA ALA A 386 16.92 -17.07 -2.95
C ALA A 386 17.85 -18.25 -2.61
N VAL A 387 17.72 -18.79 -1.41
CA VAL A 387 18.57 -19.89 -0.91
C VAL A 387 17.73 -21.04 -0.37
N ASN A 388 18.28 -22.25 -0.45
CA ASN A 388 17.65 -23.44 0.15
C ASN A 388 17.59 -23.26 1.68
N TYR A 389 16.42 -23.50 2.27
CA TYR A 389 16.18 -23.27 3.68
C TYR A 389 15.63 -24.53 4.37
N ARG A 390 16.28 -24.98 5.44
CA ARG A 390 15.78 -26.10 6.25
C ARG A 390 14.78 -25.58 7.27
N GLN A 391 13.59 -26.14 7.26
CA GLN A 391 12.49 -25.76 8.12
C GLN A 391 12.10 -26.93 9.03
N LYS A 392 11.90 -26.63 10.31
CA LYS A 392 11.46 -27.59 11.33
C LYS A 392 10.07 -27.20 11.80
N GLN A 393 9.14 -28.15 11.78
CA GLN A 393 7.75 -27.91 12.22
C GLN A 393 7.22 -29.06 13.07
N MET A 394 6.29 -28.74 13.96
CA MET A 394 5.62 -29.74 14.80
C MET A 394 4.14 -29.77 14.45
N ILE A 395 3.59 -30.98 14.35
CA ILE A 395 2.17 -31.24 14.15
C ILE A 395 1.70 -32.17 15.27
N THR A 396 0.63 -31.78 15.97
CA THR A 396 0.07 -32.56 17.08
C THR A 396 -1.31 -33.08 16.72
N PHE A 397 -1.48 -34.40 16.78
CA PHE A 397 -2.78 -35.05 16.69
C PHE A 397 -3.34 -35.18 18.11
N GLN A 398 -4.57 -34.71 18.34
CA GLN A 398 -5.24 -34.81 19.64
C GLN A 398 -6.35 -35.85 19.56
N VAL A 399 -6.19 -36.95 20.28
CA VAL A 399 -7.24 -37.96 20.47
C VAL A 399 -7.93 -37.67 21.80
N ARG A 400 -9.25 -37.42 21.76
CA ARG A 400 -10.04 -37.12 22.96
C ARG A 400 -10.76 -38.37 23.44
N GLU A 401 -11.07 -38.43 24.74
CA GLU A 401 -12.02 -39.41 25.27
C GLU A 401 -13.39 -39.17 24.63
N LYS A 402 -14.10 -40.27 24.32
CA LYS A 402 -15.46 -40.23 23.77
C LYS A 402 -16.49 -39.92 24.83
#